data_AF-A0A973AV77-F1
#
_entry.id   AF-A0A973AV77-F1
#
_cell.length_a   1.000
_cell.length_b   1.000
_cell.length_c   1.000
_cell.angle_alpha   90.00
_cell.angle_beta   90.00
_cell.angle_gamma   90.00
#
_symmetry.space_group_name_H-M   'P 1'
#
loop_
_entity.id
_entity.type
_entity.pdbx_description
1 polymer ?
#
loop_
_entity_poly.entity_id
_entity_poly.type
_entity_poly.pdbx_seq_one_letter_code
_entity_poly.pdbx_strand_id
1 'polypeptide(L)'
;GMGGGGMGGMGGGAFSIPAERTRVFRVTTVCLEHGKLEPSSRMPYKFVKVDAFSSDPKLDLVLQSLGRGELSQKVAQAAAWHVANGMTWEQLAAKEIDHAGGNPDEPYFTQAELLNAHRVVALATQEATRRKTPNVSTSAIGGSNASNQ
;
A
#
# COMPACT_ATOMS: atom_id res chain seq x y z
N GLY A 1 -34.45 -0.99 36.78
CA GLY A 1 -35.04 -0.27 35.64
C GLY A 1 -33.93 0.35 34.82
N MET A 2 -34.13 0.44 33.50
CA MET A 2 -33.23 0.98 32.45
C MET A 2 -32.01 0.09 32.20
N GLY A 3 -31.73 -0.45 31.00
CA GLY A 3 -32.07 -0.11 29.61
C GLY A 3 -30.74 -0.23 28.87
N GLY A 4 -30.51 -1.12 27.90
CA GLY A 4 -31.26 -1.27 26.65
C GLY A 4 -30.56 -0.45 25.55
N GLY A 5 -29.91 -1.13 24.59
CA GLY A 5 -29.33 -0.54 23.37
C GLY A 5 -27.84 -0.86 23.23
N GLY A 6 -27.35 -1.55 22.20
CA GLY A 6 -27.83 -1.60 20.82
C GLY A 6 -26.75 -0.98 19.92
N MET A 7 -25.95 -1.85 19.30
CA MET A 7 -25.42 -1.73 17.95
C MET A 7 -24.90 -0.35 17.47
N GLY A 8 -23.59 -0.23 17.28
CA GLY A 8 -22.96 0.73 16.37
C GLY A 8 -21.60 0.15 15.96
N GLY A 9 -21.47 -0.50 14.80
CA GLY A 9 -21.49 0.22 13.54
C GLY A 9 -20.14 0.91 13.36
N MET A 10 -19.13 0.13 12.95
CA MET A 10 -17.75 0.51 12.72
C MET A 10 -17.68 1.82 11.91
N GLY A 11 -17.21 2.89 12.56
CA GLY A 11 -17.30 4.26 12.07
C GLY A 11 -16.47 4.51 10.80
N GLY A 12 -17.13 4.46 9.65
CA GLY A 12 -16.69 5.11 8.42
C GLY A 12 -17.25 6.53 8.37
N GLY A 13 -16.57 7.50 8.99
CA GLY A 13 -16.97 8.90 8.93
C GLY A 13 -16.79 9.47 7.52
N ALA A 14 -17.81 10.16 7.00
CA ALA A 14 -17.77 10.83 5.70
C ALA A 14 -16.58 11.81 5.60
N PHE A 15 -15.73 11.65 4.59
CA PHE A 15 -14.66 12.59 4.26
C PHE A 15 -15.26 13.85 3.63
N SER A 16 -15.81 14.74 4.47
CA SER A 16 -16.33 16.05 4.06
C SER A 16 -15.51 17.15 4.72
N ILE A 17 -14.76 17.89 3.89
CA ILE A 17 -14.07 19.11 4.29
C ILE A 17 -14.91 20.27 3.75
N PRO A 18 -15.57 21.07 4.61
CA PRO A 18 -16.34 22.21 4.16
C PRO A 18 -15.45 23.20 3.39
N ALA A 19 -16.05 23.97 2.48
CA ALA A 19 -15.35 25.05 1.80
C ALA A 19 -14.65 25.97 2.80
N GLU A 20 -13.42 26.38 2.49
CA GLU A 20 -12.59 27.27 3.32
C GLU A 20 -12.23 26.72 4.71
N ARG A 21 -12.47 25.43 4.97
CA ARG A 21 -12.05 24.79 6.23
C ARG A 21 -10.87 23.86 5.97
N THR A 22 -9.99 23.79 6.97
CA THR A 22 -8.89 22.83 6.99
C THR A 22 -9.16 21.76 8.04
N ARG A 23 -8.78 20.53 7.74
CA ARG A 23 -8.80 19.41 8.68
C ARG A 23 -7.41 18.77 8.70
N VAL A 24 -7.01 18.33 9.89
CA VAL A 24 -5.79 17.57 10.09
C VAL A 24 -6.14 16.10 10.01
N PHE A 25 -5.45 15.37 9.14
CA PHE A 25 -5.61 13.94 8.98
C PHE A 25 -4.32 13.24 9.40
N ARG A 26 -4.47 12.08 10.04
CA ARG A 26 -3.38 11.12 10.17
C ARG A 26 -3.44 10.19 8.98
N VAL A 27 -2.35 10.15 8.22
CA VAL A 27 -2.22 9.31 7.03
C VAL A 27 -1.00 8.42 7.24
N THR A 28 -1.17 7.12 7.05
CA THR A 28 -0.04 6.19 7.05
C THR A 28 0.72 6.35 5.74
N THR A 29 2.00 6.67 5.82
CA THR A 29 2.86 6.92 4.66
C THR A 29 4.10 6.04 4.69
N VAL A 30 4.72 5.87 3.53
CA VAL A 30 6.00 5.17 3.36
C VAL A 30 6.93 6.01 2.50
N CYS A 31 8.23 5.88 2.72
CA CYS A 31 9.26 6.50 1.92
C CYS A 31 9.39 5.73 0.59
N LEU A 32 9.23 6.42 -0.54
CA LEU A 32 9.40 5.80 -1.87
C LEU A 32 10.85 5.81 -2.36
N GLU A 33 11.69 6.61 -1.71
CA GLU A 33 13.10 6.74 -2.01
C GLU A 33 13.89 6.43 -0.76
N HIS A 34 14.73 5.40 -0.84
CA HIS A 34 15.65 5.04 0.23
C HIS A 34 16.79 6.05 0.34
N GLY A 35 17.26 6.29 1.57
CA GLY A 35 18.44 7.11 1.86
C GLY A 35 18.23 8.63 1.81
N LYS A 36 17.01 9.11 1.51
CA LYS A 36 16.67 10.52 1.66
C LYS A 36 16.58 10.91 3.13
N LEU A 37 16.84 12.19 3.39
CA LEU A 37 16.68 12.78 4.72
C LEU A 37 15.27 12.58 5.24
N GLU A 38 15.18 12.34 6.55
CA GLU A 38 13.91 12.18 7.23
C GLU A 38 13.03 13.43 7.01
N PRO A 39 11.75 13.26 6.65
CA PRO A 39 10.81 14.37 6.53
C PRO A 39 10.76 15.22 7.81
N SER A 40 10.72 16.54 7.65
CA SER A 40 10.57 17.47 8.76
C SER A 40 9.48 18.49 8.45
N SER A 41 8.81 18.99 9.49
CA SER A 41 7.72 19.97 9.35
C SER A 41 8.13 21.30 8.69
N ARG A 42 9.44 21.55 8.56
CA ARG A 42 9.98 22.76 7.92
C ARG A 42 10.12 22.63 6.40
N MET A 43 10.03 21.42 5.86
CA MET A 43 10.10 21.23 4.41
C MET A 43 8.74 21.53 3.76
N PRO A 44 8.71 22.28 2.64
CA PRO A 44 7.48 22.48 1.89
C PRO A 44 7.11 21.19 1.14
N TYR A 45 5.89 20.70 1.36
CA TYR A 45 5.37 19.49 0.72
C TYR A 45 4.27 19.84 -0.29
N LYS A 46 4.21 19.07 -1.37
CA LYS A 46 3.11 19.08 -2.34
C LYS A 46 2.58 17.67 -2.55
N PHE A 47 1.28 17.54 -2.68
CA PHE A 47 0.69 16.27 -3.11
C PHE A 47 0.91 16.10 -4.61
N VAL A 48 1.46 14.94 -4.98
CA VAL A 48 1.61 14.51 -6.37
C VAL A 48 0.90 13.18 -6.55
N LYS A 49 0.45 12.92 -7.77
CA LYS A 49 -0.01 11.58 -8.13
C LYS A 49 1.16 10.61 -8.11
N VAL A 50 0.87 9.34 -7.82
CA VAL A 50 1.90 8.29 -7.79
C VAL A 50 2.55 8.09 -9.17
N ASP A 51 1.79 8.26 -10.25
CA ASP A 51 2.26 8.13 -11.64
C ASP A 51 3.34 9.16 -12.02
N ALA A 52 3.35 10.32 -11.35
CA ALA A 52 4.39 11.33 -11.49
C ALA A 52 5.73 10.91 -10.85
N PHE A 53 5.71 9.90 -9.97
CA PHE A 53 6.89 9.33 -9.34
C PHE A 53 7.33 8.01 -9.98
N SER A 54 6.40 7.08 -10.19
CA SER A 54 6.69 5.76 -10.76
C SER A 54 5.53 5.25 -11.61
N SER A 55 5.87 4.65 -12.74
CA SER A 55 4.93 3.95 -13.62
C SER A 55 4.84 2.45 -13.33
N ASP A 56 5.48 1.93 -12.27
CA ASP A 56 5.40 0.52 -11.93
C ASP A 56 4.04 0.20 -11.28
N PRO A 57 3.16 -0.57 -11.95
CA PRO A 57 1.84 -0.89 -11.40
C PRO A 57 1.92 -1.68 -10.09
N LYS A 58 3.04 -2.35 -9.80
CA LYS A 58 3.24 -3.03 -8.51
C LYS A 58 3.27 -2.04 -7.36
N LEU A 59 3.89 -0.87 -7.54
CA LEU A 59 3.98 0.14 -6.48
C LEU A 59 2.60 0.72 -6.16
N ASP A 60 1.81 1.03 -7.19
CA ASP A 60 0.44 1.50 -7.03
C ASP A 60 -0.43 0.51 -6.23
N LEU A 61 -0.33 -0.79 -6.53
CA LEU A 61 -1.02 -1.84 -5.79
C LEU A 61 -0.63 -1.91 -4.31
N VAL A 62 0.66 -1.78 -4.00
CA VAL A 62 1.17 -1.76 -2.62
C VAL A 62 0.60 -0.55 -1.87
N LEU A 63 0.67 0.65 -2.48
CA LEU A 63 0.19 1.88 -1.85
C LEU A 63 -1.33 1.91 -1.67
N GLN A 64 -2.09 1.38 -2.61
CA GLN A 64 -3.54 1.24 -2.45
C GLN A 64 -3.90 0.28 -1.31
N SER A 65 -3.17 -0.82 -1.16
CA SER A 65 -3.40 -1.79 -0.08
C SER A 65 -3.05 -1.20 1.29
N LEU A 66 -1.99 -0.37 1.36
CA LEU A 66 -1.71 0.45 2.55
C LEU A 66 -2.84 1.44 2.84
N GLY A 67 -3.34 2.15 1.82
CA GLY A 67 -4.43 3.12 1.97
C GLY A 67 -5.75 2.50 2.41
N ARG A 68 -6.00 1.23 2.09
CA ARG A 68 -7.15 0.45 2.58
C ARG A 68 -6.95 -0.15 3.98
N GLY A 69 -5.74 -0.04 4.55
CA GLY A 69 -5.41 -0.63 5.86
C GLY A 69 -5.16 -2.14 5.83
N GLU A 70 -4.91 -2.72 4.65
CA GLU A 70 -4.65 -4.17 4.49
C GLU A 70 -3.19 -4.53 4.83
N LEU A 71 -2.29 -3.54 4.82
CA LEU A 71 -0.87 -3.70 5.09
C LEU A 71 -0.44 -2.86 6.28
N SER A 72 0.44 -3.40 7.11
CA SER A 72 1.17 -2.58 8.08
C SER A 72 2.14 -1.65 7.35
N GLN A 73 2.48 -0.52 7.99
CA GLN A 73 3.40 0.46 7.42
C GLN A 73 4.78 -0.16 7.12
N LYS A 74 5.31 -1.00 8.03
CA LYS A 74 6.62 -1.65 7.86
C LYS A 74 6.65 -2.62 6.69
N VAL A 75 5.60 -3.43 6.50
CA VAL A 75 5.46 -4.32 5.34
C VAL A 75 5.39 -3.52 4.04
N ALA A 76 4.60 -2.45 4.02
CA ALA A 76 4.49 -1.57 2.85
C ALA A 76 5.82 -0.84 2.55
N GLN A 77 6.58 -0.42 3.58
CA GLN A 77 7.87 0.24 3.42
C GLN A 77 8.92 -0.67 2.78
N ALA A 78 9.02 -1.93 3.24
CA ALA A 78 9.92 -2.93 2.65
C ALA A 78 9.53 -3.24 1.19
N ALA A 79 8.24 -3.46 0.93
CA ALA A 79 7.73 -3.71 -0.42
C ALA A 79 7.97 -2.51 -1.36
N ALA A 80 7.75 -1.28 -0.88
CA ALA A 80 7.98 -0.06 -1.66
C ALA A 80 9.45 0.10 -2.04
N TRP A 81 10.39 -0.09 -1.12
CA TRP A 81 11.83 0.00 -1.42
C TRP A 81 12.31 -1.11 -2.35
N HIS A 82 11.80 -2.33 -2.20
CA HIS A 82 12.09 -3.41 -3.14
C HIS A 82 11.63 -3.07 -4.56
N VAL A 83 10.40 -2.59 -4.72
CA VAL A 83 9.80 -2.30 -6.03
C VAL A 83 10.37 -1.01 -6.66
N ALA A 84 10.48 0.06 -5.89
CA ALA A 84 10.83 1.39 -6.40
C ALA A 84 12.34 1.63 -6.48
N ASN A 85 13.14 1.00 -5.61
CA ASN A 85 14.59 1.22 -5.54
C ASN A 85 15.40 -0.02 -5.91
N GLY A 86 14.76 -1.18 -6.13
CA GLY A 86 15.44 -2.42 -6.48
C GLY A 86 16.26 -3.03 -5.34
N MET A 87 15.97 -2.65 -4.08
CA MET A 87 16.67 -3.23 -2.93
C MET A 87 16.40 -4.72 -2.83
N THR A 88 17.44 -5.53 -2.68
CA THR A 88 17.27 -6.97 -2.49
C THR A 88 16.71 -7.28 -1.10
N TRP A 89 16.13 -8.47 -0.92
CA TRP A 89 15.59 -8.87 0.37
C TRP A 89 16.68 -8.98 1.44
N GLU A 90 17.90 -9.36 1.04
CA GLU A 90 19.07 -9.41 1.91
C GLU A 90 19.50 -8.00 2.33
N GLN A 91 19.48 -7.03 1.41
CA GLN A 91 19.75 -5.63 1.75
C GLN A 91 18.70 -5.07 2.71
N LEU A 92 17.43 -5.44 2.53
CA LEU A 92 16.35 -5.06 3.45
C LEU A 92 16.49 -5.75 4.81
N ALA A 93 16.89 -7.02 4.85
CA ALA A 93 17.12 -7.74 6.09
C ALA A 93 18.31 -7.20 6.90
N ALA A 94 19.33 -6.70 6.22
CA ALA A 94 20.50 -6.06 6.82
C ALA A 94 20.26 -4.59 7.21
N LYS A 95 19.04 -4.05 7.02
CA LYS A 95 18.74 -2.68 7.46
C LYS A 95 18.61 -2.64 8.97
N GLU A 96 19.31 -1.69 9.56
CA GLU A 96 19.27 -1.43 11.00
C GLU A 96 18.90 0.04 11.27
N ILE A 97 18.38 0.27 12.46
CA ILE A 97 18.12 1.56 13.07
C ILE A 97 19.25 1.80 14.07
N ASP A 98 20.12 2.76 13.73
CA ASP A 98 21.18 3.22 14.62
C ASP A 98 20.57 4.11 15.71
N HIS A 99 20.82 3.72 16.95
CA HIS A 99 20.36 4.46 18.12
C HIS A 99 21.49 5.30 18.70
N ALA A 100 21.29 6.62 18.70
CA ALA A 100 22.20 7.53 19.41
C ALA A 100 22.32 7.14 20.90
N GLY A 101 23.55 7.14 21.41
CA GLY A 101 23.82 6.91 22.84
C GLY A 101 24.26 5.49 23.23
N GLY A 102 24.65 4.64 22.27
CA GLY A 102 25.27 3.32 22.55
C GLY A 102 24.27 2.20 22.83
N ASN A 103 22.99 2.41 22.49
CA ASN A 103 22.01 1.33 22.45
C ASN A 103 22.34 0.40 21.27
N PRO A 104 22.02 -0.90 21.38
CA PRO A 104 22.26 -1.83 20.28
C PRO A 104 21.43 -1.45 19.05
N ASP A 105 21.99 -1.77 17.89
CA ASP A 105 21.31 -1.63 16.61
C ASP A 105 20.07 -2.52 16.59
N GLU A 106 18.95 -1.94 16.17
CA GLU A 106 17.68 -2.67 16.02
C GLU A 106 17.43 -2.95 14.53
N PRO A 107 17.06 -4.18 14.14
CA PRO A 107 16.62 -4.46 12.79
C PRO A 107 15.49 -3.54 12.37
N TYR A 108 15.63 -2.89 11.21
CA TYR A 108 14.61 -2.01 10.67
C TYR A 108 13.31 -2.77 10.36
N PHE A 109 13.45 -4.03 9.97
CA PHE A 109 12.35 -4.96 9.70
C PHE A 109 12.57 -6.27 10.45
N THR A 110 11.49 -6.83 10.99
CA THR A 110 11.47 -8.19 11.51
C THR A 110 11.40 -9.21 10.37
N GLN A 111 11.81 -10.45 10.64
CA GLN A 111 11.71 -11.54 9.65
C GLN A 111 10.26 -11.74 9.15
N ALA A 112 9.27 -11.63 10.04
CA ALA A 112 7.87 -11.78 9.67
C ALA A 112 7.39 -10.66 8.72
N GLU A 113 7.85 -9.42 8.94
CA GLU A 113 7.55 -8.29 8.06
C GLU A 113 8.16 -8.49 6.67
N LEU A 114 9.40 -8.97 6.59
CA LEU A 114 10.06 -9.26 5.31
C LEU A 114 9.36 -10.38 4.55
N LEU A 115 8.97 -11.46 5.22
CA LEU A 115 8.21 -12.55 4.60
C LEU A 115 6.84 -12.07 4.07
N ASN A 116 6.15 -11.21 4.83
CA ASN A 116 4.90 -10.62 4.39
C ASN A 116 5.11 -9.66 3.22
N ALA A 117 6.16 -8.83 3.25
CA ALA A 117 6.50 -7.93 2.14
C ALA A 117 6.80 -8.71 0.86
N HIS A 118 7.53 -9.84 0.96
CA HIS A 118 7.78 -10.74 -0.17
C HIS A 118 6.48 -11.28 -0.78
N ARG A 119 5.53 -11.72 0.05
CA ARG A 119 4.21 -12.18 -0.43
C ARG A 119 3.42 -11.06 -1.11
N VAL A 120 3.44 -9.86 -0.54
CA VAL A 120 2.78 -8.68 -1.10
C VAL A 120 3.34 -8.35 -2.48
N VAL A 121 4.66 -8.33 -2.65
CA VAL A 121 5.30 -8.07 -3.95
C VAL A 121 4.94 -9.17 -4.96
N ALA A 122 4.91 -10.44 -4.54
CA ALA A 122 4.52 -11.54 -5.41
C ALA A 122 3.07 -11.39 -5.91
N LEU A 123 2.13 -11.08 -5.01
CA LEU A 123 0.72 -10.84 -5.36
C LEU A 123 0.56 -9.60 -6.26
N ALA A 124 1.27 -8.52 -5.94
CA ALA A 124 1.26 -7.31 -6.78
C ALA A 124 1.81 -7.58 -8.18
N THR A 125 2.82 -8.45 -8.30
CA THR A 125 3.39 -8.86 -9.60
C THR A 125 2.39 -9.66 -10.44
N GLN A 126 1.70 -10.62 -9.82
CA GLN A 126 0.65 -11.40 -10.47
C GLN A 126 -0.49 -10.50 -10.94
N GLU A 127 -0.94 -9.58 -10.08
CA GLU A 127 -2.01 -8.64 -10.39
C GLU A 127 -1.63 -7.67 -11.51
N ALA A 128 -0.42 -7.10 -11.45
CA ALA A 128 0.11 -6.24 -12.49
C ALA A 128 0.17 -6.97 -13.84
N THR A 129 0.52 -8.25 -13.84
CA THR A 129 0.56 -9.09 -15.04
C THR A 129 -0.85 -9.34 -15.58
N ARG A 130 -1.79 -9.71 -14.70
CA ARG A 130 -3.21 -9.92 -15.05
C ARG A 130 -3.84 -8.68 -15.68
N ARG A 131 -3.52 -7.48 -15.18
CA ARG A 131 -4.03 -6.22 -15.73
C ARG A 131 -3.45 -5.88 -17.11
N LYS A 132 -2.24 -6.35 -17.43
CA LYS A 132 -1.62 -6.15 -18.75
C LYS A 132 -2.17 -7.09 -19.80
N THR A 133 -2.63 -8.27 -19.42
CA THR A 133 -3.30 -9.20 -20.33
C THR A 133 -4.76 -8.80 -20.47
N PRO A 134 -5.25 -8.33 -21.64
CA PRO A 134 -6.67 -8.06 -21.83
C PRO A 134 -7.44 -9.35 -21.54
N ASN A 135 -8.46 -9.25 -20.69
CA ASN A 135 -9.32 -10.37 -20.36
C ASN A 135 -10.12 -10.79 -21.60
N VAL A 136 -9.58 -11.71 -22.41
CA VAL A 136 -10.34 -12.47 -23.39
C VAL A 136 -11.10 -13.55 -22.61
N SER A 137 -12.19 -13.15 -21.96
CA SER A 137 -13.15 -14.11 -21.41
C SER A 137 -14.51 -13.86 -22.04
N THR A 138 -14.93 -14.86 -22.83
CA THR A 138 -16.30 -15.37 -22.76
C THR A 138 -17.41 -14.44 -23.28
N SER A 139 -17.61 -14.43 -24.59
CA SER A 139 -18.89 -14.02 -25.22
C SER A 139 -19.39 -15.02 -26.27
N ALA A 140 -18.91 -16.27 -26.24
CA ALA A 140 -19.30 -17.31 -27.20
C ALA A 140 -20.00 -18.50 -26.53
N ILE A 141 -21.04 -18.25 -25.72
CA ILE A 141 -22.10 -19.24 -25.48
C ILE A 141 -23.42 -18.45 -25.39
N GLY A 142 -23.85 -17.91 -26.52
CA GLY A 142 -25.08 -17.14 -26.62
C GLY A 142 -25.61 -17.20 -28.04
N GLY A 143 -26.41 -18.22 -28.33
CA GLY A 143 -27.37 -18.19 -29.43
C GLY A 143 -27.19 -19.23 -30.54
N SER A 144 -27.92 -20.33 -30.42
CA SER A 144 -28.69 -20.88 -31.54
C SER A 144 -29.77 -21.84 -31.03
N ASN A 145 -30.94 -21.26 -30.76
CA ASN A 145 -32.21 -21.97 -30.82
C ASN A 145 -32.62 -22.20 -32.29
N ALA A 146 -33.44 -23.23 -32.50
CA ALA A 146 -34.49 -23.36 -33.51
C ALA A 146 -34.18 -24.02 -34.88
N SER A 147 -34.76 -25.22 -35.03
CA SER A 147 -35.75 -25.61 -36.06
C SER A 147 -35.33 -26.36 -37.34
N ASN A 148 -36.05 -27.49 -37.54
CA ASN A 148 -36.49 -28.15 -38.78
C ASN A 148 -35.50 -28.30 -39.94
N GLN A 149 -35.19 -29.56 -40.32
CA GLN A 149 -35.88 -30.29 -41.40
C GLN A 149 -35.68 -31.80 -41.22
#